data_AF-A0A924HPA6-F1
#
_entry.id   AF-A0A924HPA6-F1
#
_cell.length_a   1.000
_cell.length_b   1.000
_cell.length_c   1.000
_cell.angle_alpha   90.00
_cell.angle_beta   90.00
_cell.angle_gamma   90.00
#
_symmetry.space_group_name_H-M   'P 1'
#
loop_
_entity.id
_entity.type
_entity.pdbx_description
1 polymer ?
#
loop_
_entity_poly.entity_id
_entity_poly.type
_entity_poly.pdbx_seq_one_letter_code
_entity_poly.pdbx_strand_id
1 'polypeptide(L)'
;MIAGDLIRQARASGIELRLVGGRVKAIGPREAVTRLLEPLRQHREALTYALQFELQVQLPTVPPADETPDPTDWHALDAAYLDHHFKCPTCIAAGRGSRYGLRCGVGSALWVNYQKT
;
A
#
# COMPACT_ATOMS: atom_id res chain seq x y z
N MET A 1 -14.05 -12.57 27.96
CA MET A 1 -12.84 -11.83 27.56
C MET A 1 -13.07 -11.31 26.15
N ILE A 2 -12.84 -10.02 25.89
CA ILE A 2 -13.03 -9.44 24.54
C ILE A 2 -11.70 -9.34 23.80
N ALA A 3 -11.72 -9.27 22.47
CA ALA A 3 -10.51 -9.32 21.63
C ALA A 3 -9.44 -8.27 22.03
N GLY A 4 -9.85 -7.08 22.44
CA GLY A 4 -8.92 -6.03 22.91
C GLY A 4 -8.16 -6.40 24.19
N ASP A 5 -8.80 -7.10 25.15
CA ASP A 5 -8.13 -7.60 26.35
C ASP A 5 -7.10 -8.67 25.99
N LEU A 6 -7.45 -9.55 25.04
CA LEU A 6 -6.59 -10.63 24.57
C LEU A 6 -5.37 -10.09 23.81
N ILE A 7 -5.52 -9.03 23.01
CA ILE A 7 -4.41 -8.33 22.35
C ILE A 7 -3.46 -7.75 23.39
N ARG A 8 -3.98 -7.06 24.42
CA ARG A 8 -3.16 -6.52 25.52
C ARG A 8 -2.43 -7.61 26.29
N GLN A 9 -3.12 -8.71 26.62
CA GLN A 9 -2.54 -9.84 27.34
C GLN A 9 -1.44 -10.54 26.53
N ALA A 10 -1.65 -10.71 25.22
CA ALA A 10 -0.65 -11.27 24.32
C ALA A 10 0.61 -10.40 24.28
N ARG A 11 0.46 -9.08 24.09
CA ARG A 11 1.59 -8.13 24.10
C ARG A 11 2.34 -8.13 25.44
N ALA A 12 1.63 -8.14 26.57
CA ALA A 12 2.23 -8.24 27.90
C ALA A 12 3.01 -9.55 28.14
N SER A 13 2.64 -10.61 27.42
CA SER A 13 3.32 -11.91 27.46
C SER A 13 4.48 -12.02 26.44
N GLY A 14 4.85 -10.90 25.81
CA GLY A 14 5.90 -10.86 24.78
C GLY A 14 5.48 -11.47 23.44
N ILE A 15 4.18 -11.58 23.18
CA ILE A 15 3.64 -12.10 21.92
C ILE A 15 3.21 -10.93 21.04
N GLU A 16 3.81 -10.86 19.87
CA GLU A 16 3.41 -9.98 18.80
C GLU A 16 2.29 -10.62 17.98
N LEU A 17 1.19 -9.88 17.79
CA LEU A 17 0.08 -10.27 16.94
C LEU A 17 0.11 -9.43 15.66
N ARG A 18 0.15 -10.08 14.49
CA ARG A 18 0.13 -9.43 13.17
C ARG A 18 -1.01 -9.97 12.32
N LEU A 19 -1.54 -9.12 11.44
CA LEU A 19 -2.44 -9.55 10.38
C LEU A 19 -1.64 -9.84 9.10
N VAL A 20 -1.70 -11.08 8.60
CA VAL A 20 -1.00 -11.50 7.39
C VAL A 20 -2.00 -12.24 6.49
N GLY A 21 -2.30 -11.68 5.31
CA GLY A 21 -3.26 -12.30 4.37
C GLY A 21 -4.65 -12.53 4.97
N GLY A 22 -5.12 -11.63 5.83
CA GLY A 22 -6.42 -11.74 6.52
C GLY A 22 -6.44 -12.72 7.70
N ARG A 23 -5.29 -13.27 8.11
CA ARG A 23 -5.17 -14.18 9.25
C ARG A 23 -4.33 -13.59 10.37
N VAL A 24 -4.70 -13.88 11.61
CA VAL A 24 -3.93 -13.49 12.80
C VAL A 24 -2.74 -14.43 12.96
N LYS A 25 -1.53 -13.86 12.98
CA LYS A 25 -0.28 -14.56 13.25
C LYS A 25 0.26 -14.10 14.61
N ALA A 26 0.52 -15.07 15.49
CA ALA A 26 1.18 -14.83 16.78
C ALA A 26 2.66 -15.21 16.70
N ILE A 27 3.54 -14.31 17.10
CA ILE A 27 5.00 -14.48 17.10
C ILE A 27 5.50 -14.18 18.51
N GLY A 28 6.25 -15.08 19.12
CA GLY A 28 6.77 -14.89 20.47
C GLY A 28 7.32 -16.19 21.07
N PRO A 29 7.64 -16.18 22.37
CA PRO A 29 8.11 -17.37 23.08
C PRO A 29 7.11 -18.53 22.95
N ARG A 30 7.60 -19.71 22.60
CA ARG A 30 6.75 -20.90 22.32
C ARG A 30 5.79 -21.21 23.46
N GLU A 31 6.24 -21.10 24.70
CA GLU A 31 5.42 -21.34 25.90
C GLU A 31 4.28 -20.33 26.05
N ALA A 32 4.56 -19.06 25.78
CA ALA A 32 3.56 -17.98 25.84
C ALA A 32 2.51 -18.15 24.73
N VAL A 33 2.94 -18.46 23.50
CA VAL A 33 2.04 -18.74 22.37
C VAL A 33 1.19 -19.97 22.63
N THR A 34 1.76 -21.04 23.19
CA THR A 34 1.02 -22.27 23.51
C THR A 34 -0.09 -22.00 24.54
N ARG A 35 0.20 -21.19 25.57
CA ARG A 35 -0.77 -20.81 26.61
C ARG A 35 -1.97 -20.03 26.07
N LEU A 36 -1.75 -19.19 25.06
CA LEU A 36 -2.79 -18.34 24.47
C LEU A 36 -3.38 -18.90 23.17
N LEU A 37 -2.94 -20.07 22.71
CA LEU A 37 -3.35 -20.64 21.42
C LEU A 37 -4.87 -20.86 21.33
N GLU A 38 -5.46 -21.46 22.36
CA GLU A 38 -6.90 -21.76 22.37
C GLU A 38 -7.76 -20.49 22.44
N PRO A 39 -7.49 -19.52 23.35
CA PRO A 39 -8.14 -18.21 23.31
C PRO A 39 -7.99 -17.47 21.97
N LEU A 40 -6.81 -17.49 21.36
CA LEU A 40 -6.56 -16.83 20.07
C LEU A 40 -7.37 -17.46 18.92
N ARG A 41 -7.58 -18.79 18.96
CA ARG A 41 -8.39 -19.50 17.97
C ARG A 41 -9.89 -19.20 18.14
N GLN A 42 -10.38 -19.24 19.36
CA GLN A 42 -11.78 -18.96 19.68
C GLN A 42 -12.20 -17.54 19.28
N HIS A 43 -11.28 -16.57 19.41
CA HIS A 43 -11.54 -15.17 19.10
C HIS A 43 -10.96 -14.68 17.77
N ARG A 44 -10.60 -15.59 16.85
CA ARG A 44 -9.85 -15.25 15.62
C ARG A 44 -10.48 -14.13 14.78
N GLU A 45 -11.82 -14.13 14.63
CA GLU A 45 -12.54 -13.17 13.78
C GLU A 45 -12.58 -11.79 14.44
N ALA A 46 -12.86 -11.75 15.74
CA ALA A 46 -12.81 -10.54 16.53
C ALA A 46 -11.39 -9.96 16.63
N LEU A 47 -10.36 -10.81 16.67
CA LEU A 47 -8.95 -10.40 16.62
C LEU A 47 -8.57 -9.84 15.25
N THR A 48 -9.00 -10.47 14.15
CA THR A 48 -8.80 -9.93 12.80
C THR A 48 -9.42 -8.55 12.68
N TYR A 49 -10.68 -8.38 13.10
CA TYR A 49 -11.37 -7.10 13.05
C TYR A 49 -10.67 -6.04 13.91
N ALA A 50 -10.31 -6.38 15.16
CA ALA A 50 -9.63 -5.46 16.05
C ALA A 50 -8.24 -5.04 15.53
N LEU A 51 -7.45 -5.98 15.01
CA LEU A 51 -6.13 -5.68 14.43
C LEU A 51 -6.26 -4.86 13.13
N GLN A 52 -7.28 -5.13 12.31
CA GLN A 52 -7.56 -4.33 11.13
C GLN A 52 -7.98 -2.91 11.49
N PHE A 53 -8.83 -2.75 12.50
CA PHE A 53 -9.22 -1.44 13.01
C PHE A 53 -8.02 -0.67 13.61
N GLU A 54 -7.17 -1.33 14.41
CA GLU A 54 -5.92 -0.73 14.93
C GLU A 54 -4.98 -0.28 13.79
N LEU A 55 -4.91 -1.03 12.69
CA LEU A 55 -4.15 -0.65 11.50
C LEU A 55 -4.80 0.55 10.79
N GLN A 56 -6.13 0.59 10.68
CA GLN A 56 -6.88 1.72 10.08
C GLN A 56 -6.78 3.01 10.90
N VAL A 57 -6.74 2.91 12.23
CA VAL A 57 -6.58 4.06 13.14
C VAL A 57 -5.15 4.62 13.12
N GLN A 58 -4.14 3.77 12.85
CA GLN A 58 -2.74 4.18 12.74
C GLN A 58 -2.35 4.64 11.33
N LEU A 59 -3.10 4.25 10.31
CA LEU A 59 -2.96 4.84 8.99
C LEU A 59 -3.51 6.27 9.06
N PRO A 60 -2.81 7.30 8.55
CA PRO A 60 -3.45 8.59 8.36
C PRO A 60 -4.74 8.34 7.58
N THR A 61 -5.87 8.80 8.12
CA THR A 61 -7.13 8.81 7.41
C THR A 61 -6.92 9.68 6.18
N VAL A 62 -6.56 9.07 5.06
CA VAL A 62 -6.65 9.70 3.76
C VAL A 62 -8.16 9.90 3.57
N PRO A 63 -8.69 11.14 3.60
CA PRO A 63 -10.08 11.35 3.23
C PRO A 63 -10.30 10.73 1.84
N PRO A 64 -11.54 10.30 1.50
CA PRO A 64 -11.82 9.89 0.13
C PRO A 64 -11.30 10.99 -0.78
N ALA A 65 -10.46 10.61 -1.75
CA ALA A 65 -9.66 11.51 -2.56
C ALA A 65 -10.52 12.65 -3.12
N ASP A 66 -10.48 13.80 -2.43
CA ASP A 66 -10.96 15.08 -2.92
C ASP A 66 -9.75 16.01 -2.92
N GLU A 67 -9.20 16.13 -4.11
CA GLU A 67 -8.70 17.38 -4.68
C GLU A 67 -7.78 18.21 -3.77
N THR A 68 -6.53 17.78 -3.65
CA THR A 68 -5.47 18.78 -3.82
C THR A 68 -5.30 18.97 -5.33
N PRO A 69 -5.78 20.06 -5.96
CA PRO A 69 -5.31 20.41 -7.28
C PRO A 69 -3.81 20.70 -7.15
N ASP A 70 -3.00 19.72 -7.51
CA ASP A 70 -1.59 19.94 -7.79
C ASP A 70 -1.51 21.04 -8.87
N PRO A 71 -0.66 22.08 -8.76
CA PRO A 71 -0.67 23.23 -9.67
C PRO A 71 -0.27 22.92 -11.13
N THR A 72 -0.18 21.66 -11.49
CA THR A 72 -0.14 21.17 -12.86
C THR A 72 -0.98 19.89 -12.86
N ASP A 73 -1.96 19.80 -13.76
CA ASP A 73 -2.77 18.59 -13.94
C ASP A 73 -1.87 17.44 -14.44
N TRP A 74 -1.10 16.84 -13.51
CA TRP A 74 -0.12 15.81 -13.80
C TRP A 74 -0.78 14.58 -14.39
N HIS A 75 -2.04 14.33 -14.02
CA HIS A 75 -2.88 13.30 -14.60
C HIS A 75 -3.13 13.55 -16.09
N ALA A 76 -3.45 14.78 -16.50
CA ALA A 76 -3.57 15.12 -17.92
C ALA A 76 -2.24 15.00 -18.67
N LEU A 77 -1.11 15.37 -18.05
CA LEU A 77 0.21 15.21 -18.64
C LEU A 77 0.61 13.74 -18.82
N ASP A 78 0.33 12.90 -17.83
CA ASP A 78 0.51 11.44 -17.89
C ASP A 78 -0.36 10.83 -18.99
N ALA A 79 -1.65 11.15 -19.01
CA ALA A 79 -2.60 10.64 -20.01
C ALA A 79 -2.17 11.02 -21.44
N ALA A 80 -1.76 12.28 -21.66
CA ALA A 80 -1.28 12.74 -22.96
C ALA A 80 0.02 12.04 -23.39
N TYR A 81 0.96 11.83 -22.44
CA TYR A 81 2.19 11.12 -22.73
C TYR A 81 1.94 9.64 -23.06
N LEU A 82 1.14 8.93 -22.25
CA LEU A 82 0.86 7.51 -22.44
C LEU A 82 0.07 7.26 -23.73
N ASP A 83 -0.94 8.09 -24.05
CA ASP A 83 -1.70 7.98 -25.30
C ASP A 83 -0.79 8.03 -26.54
N HIS A 84 0.19 8.94 -26.54
CA HIS A 84 1.18 9.03 -27.61
C HIS A 84 2.19 7.89 -27.58
N HIS A 85 2.70 7.54 -26.40
CA HIS A 85 3.80 6.58 -26.23
C HIS A 85 3.45 5.22 -26.83
N PHE A 86 2.26 4.71 -26.56
CA PHE A 86 1.84 3.39 -27.05
C PHE A 86 1.50 3.36 -28.55
N LYS A 87 1.13 4.51 -29.14
CA LYS A 87 0.74 4.61 -30.56
C LYS A 87 1.91 4.94 -31.48
N CYS A 88 2.97 5.55 -30.95
CA CYS A 88 4.13 5.95 -31.76
C CYS A 88 5.19 4.83 -31.80
N PRO A 89 5.50 4.25 -32.98
CA PRO A 89 6.47 3.15 -33.08
C PRO A 89 7.89 3.54 -32.66
N THR A 90 8.21 4.84 -32.68
CA THR A 90 9.48 5.36 -32.16
C THR A 90 9.46 5.45 -30.64
N CYS A 91 8.38 5.99 -30.05
CA CYS A 91 8.30 6.21 -28.61
C CYS A 91 8.06 4.94 -27.81
N ILE A 92 7.32 3.96 -28.34
CA ILE A 92 7.08 2.67 -27.66
C ILE A 92 8.37 1.89 -27.40
N ALA A 93 9.40 2.12 -28.23
CA ALA A 93 10.73 1.55 -28.05
C ALA A 93 11.63 2.41 -27.12
N ALA A 94 11.22 3.64 -26.78
CA ALA A 94 11.97 4.54 -25.93
C ALA A 94 11.70 4.22 -24.46
N GLY A 95 12.53 3.37 -23.85
CA GLY A 95 12.43 2.98 -22.43
C GLY A 95 12.60 4.13 -21.41
N ARG A 96 13.02 3.78 -20.18
CA ARG A 96 13.14 4.69 -19.01
C ARG A 96 14.27 5.73 -19.13
N GLY A 97 14.28 6.54 -20.18
CA GLY A 97 15.17 7.70 -20.33
C GLY A 97 15.68 7.89 -21.76
N SER A 98 16.31 9.04 -22.02
CA SER A 98 16.91 9.40 -23.32
C SER A 98 18.06 8.51 -23.76
N ARG A 99 18.60 7.67 -22.87
CA ARG A 99 19.72 6.75 -23.15
C ARG A 99 19.31 5.42 -23.77
N TYR A 100 18.04 5.03 -23.67
CA TYR A 100 17.58 3.68 -24.01
C TYR A 100 16.80 3.60 -25.33
N GLY A 101 16.47 4.75 -25.92
CA GLY A 101 15.81 4.86 -27.22
C GLY A 101 15.51 6.31 -27.58
N LEU A 102 15.37 6.58 -28.88
CA LEU A 102 15.00 7.89 -29.38
C LEU A 102 13.49 8.09 -29.20
N ARG A 103 13.08 9.25 -28.67
CA ARG A 103 11.69 9.71 -28.75
C ARG A 103 11.54 10.54 -30.01
N CYS A 104 10.37 10.52 -30.64
CA CYS A 104 10.07 11.49 -31.69
C CYS A 104 9.99 12.91 -31.09
N GLY A 105 9.95 13.95 -31.92
CA GLY A 105 9.88 15.34 -31.44
C GLY A 105 8.70 15.60 -30.51
N VAL A 106 7.51 15.08 -30.85
CA VAL A 106 6.30 15.19 -30.03
C VAL A 106 6.45 14.46 -28.69
N GLY A 107 6.89 13.20 -28.73
CA GLY A 107 7.10 12.40 -27.52
C GLY A 107 8.15 12.98 -26.58
N SER A 108 9.17 13.67 -27.12
CA SER A 108 10.19 14.36 -26.32
C SER A 108 9.59 15.55 -25.55
N ALA A 109 8.73 16.35 -26.19
CA ALA A 109 8.05 17.47 -25.54
C ALA A 109 7.08 17.01 -24.45
N LEU A 110 6.27 15.98 -24.73
CA LEU A 110 5.35 15.39 -23.74
C LEU A 110 6.11 14.83 -22.54
N TRP A 111 7.22 14.13 -22.77
CA TRP A 111 8.06 13.59 -21.71
C TRP A 111 8.67 14.67 -20.82
N VAL A 112 9.17 15.76 -21.41
CA VAL A 112 9.72 16.90 -20.64
C VAL A 112 8.67 17.56 -19.76
N ASN A 113 7.41 17.65 -20.21
CA ASN A 113 6.33 18.20 -19.40
C ASN A 113 5.92 17.25 -18.28
N TYR A 114 5.78 15.95 -18.58
CA TYR A 114 5.51 14.92 -17.59
C TYR A 114 6.57 14.86 -16.48
N GLN A 115 7.86 15.07 -16.77
CA GLN A 115 8.91 15.03 -15.75
C GLN A 115 8.99 16.26 -14.83
N LYS A 116 8.19 17.31 -15.09
CA LYS A 116 8.18 18.54 -14.28
C LYS A 116 7.15 18.50 -13.14
N THR A 117 6.35 17.44 -13.07
CA THR A 117 5.44 17.11 -11.96
C THR A 117 6.23 16.36 -10.88
#